data_AF-A0A2D8R3D5-F1
#
_entry.id   AF-A0A2D8R3D5-F1
#
_cell.length_a   1.000
_cell.length_b   1.000
_cell.length_c   1.000
_cell.angle_alpha   90.00
_cell.angle_beta   90.00
_cell.angle_gamma   90.00
#
_symmetry.space_group_name_H-M   'P 1'
#
loop_
_entity.id
_entity.type
_entity.pdbx_description
1 polymer ?
#
loop_
_entity_poly.entity_id
_entity_poly.type
_entity_poly.pdbx_seq_one_letter_code
_entity_poly.pdbx_strand_id
1 'polypeptide(L)'
;MATEALIELPEAFNVDLDSFLSGEGEVDEDDIFAKDFQTVLEDIRLFAPDDLEYDKNAPAMPSLIADGYTMRHVDAGILLFCPKGKIVGGYLSCDVSIDRAHQGQGLGTEIIIERCLKDGINPVLHLDEAAYSSAGLSAHASAWERVRSHPEETAHRTERLSRLGL
;
A
#
# COMPACT_ATOMS: atom_id res chain seq x y z
N MET A 1 -14.39 29.93 19.89
CA MET A 1 -14.05 29.54 18.50
C MET A 1 -13.05 28.41 18.62
N ALA A 2 -13.43 27.18 18.28
CA ALA A 2 -12.49 26.08 18.25
C ALA A 2 -11.58 26.30 17.03
N THR A 3 -10.28 26.38 17.26
CA THR A 3 -9.29 26.32 16.18
C THR A 3 -9.40 24.92 15.60
N GLU A 4 -9.90 24.79 14.37
CA GLU A 4 -9.75 23.55 13.62
C GLU A 4 -8.25 23.27 13.55
N ALA A 5 -7.80 22.24 14.26
CA ALA A 5 -6.43 21.78 14.11
C ALA A 5 -6.28 21.36 12.64
N LEU A 6 -5.38 22.02 11.91
CA LEU A 6 -5.02 21.60 10.58
C LEU A 6 -4.46 20.18 10.70
N ILE A 7 -5.13 19.21 10.07
CA ILE A 7 -4.63 17.84 10.00
C ILE A 7 -3.44 17.88 9.05
N GLU A 8 -2.23 17.66 9.58
CA GLU A 8 -1.04 17.53 8.76
C GLU A 8 -1.10 16.24 7.94
N LEU A 9 -0.76 16.35 6.65
CA LEU A 9 -0.66 15.19 5.78
C LEU A 9 0.61 14.40 6.11
N PRO A 10 0.60 13.06 5.97
CA PRO A 10 1.82 12.27 6.07
C PRO A 10 2.85 12.74 5.05
N GLU A 11 4.14 12.65 5.40
CA GLU A 11 5.25 13.11 4.58
C GLU A 11 5.19 12.57 3.15
N ALA A 12 4.92 11.26 3.00
CA ALA A 12 4.72 10.59 1.72
C ALA A 12 3.69 11.26 0.78
N PHE A 13 2.71 11.99 1.31
CA PHE A 13 1.63 12.65 0.56
C PHE A 13 1.71 14.18 0.59
N ASN A 14 2.77 14.73 1.21
CA ASN A 14 3.01 16.17 1.29
C ASN A 14 3.84 16.70 0.10
N VAL A 15 3.60 16.13 -1.08
CA VAL A 15 4.19 16.51 -2.37
C VAL A 15 3.07 16.63 -3.41
N ASP A 16 3.36 17.26 -4.55
CA ASP A 16 2.42 17.25 -5.67
C ASP A 16 2.30 15.85 -6.29
N LEU A 17 1.29 15.66 -7.15
CA LEU A 17 1.00 14.36 -7.74
C LEU A 17 2.15 13.84 -8.62
N ASP A 18 2.80 14.71 -9.39
CA ASP A 18 3.87 14.28 -10.30
C ASP A 18 5.06 13.77 -9.49
N SER A 19 5.45 14.52 -8.44
CA SER A 19 6.48 14.11 -7.48
C SER A 19 6.13 12.81 -6.73
N PHE A 20 4.85 12.61 -6.40
CA PHE A 20 4.38 11.36 -5.78
C PHE A 20 4.49 10.15 -6.72
N LEU A 21 4.33 10.36 -8.02
CA LEU A 21 4.38 9.27 -9.00
C LEU A 21 5.80 8.98 -9.47
N SER A 22 6.68 9.99 -9.54
CA SER A 22 8.05 9.79 -10.03
C SER A 22 9.04 9.36 -8.96
N GLY A 23 8.84 9.78 -7.70
CA GLY A 23 9.92 9.82 -6.72
C GLY A 23 10.98 10.88 -7.07
N GLU A 24 11.65 11.49 -6.09
CA GLU A 24 12.81 12.36 -6.29
C GLU A 24 14.05 11.69 -5.62
N GLY A 25 15.03 11.18 -6.39
CA GLY A 25 16.23 10.48 -5.84
C GLY A 25 17.17 9.84 -6.89
N GLU A 26 18.38 9.42 -6.47
CA GLU A 26 19.36 8.63 -7.26
C GLU A 26 18.94 7.15 -7.43
N VAL A 27 19.55 6.46 -8.39
CA VAL A 27 18.87 5.72 -9.45
C VAL A 27 19.14 4.16 -9.45
N ASP A 28 18.12 3.26 -9.30
CA ASP A 28 18.10 1.79 -9.69
C ASP A 28 16.82 1.21 -10.44
N GLU A 29 16.99 0.51 -11.59
CA GLU A 29 16.00 0.20 -12.67
C GLU A 29 15.14 -1.05 -12.36
N ASP A 30 13.90 -0.89 -11.87
CA ASP A 30 12.99 -2.02 -11.58
C ASP A 30 11.56 -1.83 -12.15
N ASP A 31 11.02 -2.86 -12.81
CA ASP A 31 9.66 -2.90 -13.37
C ASP A 31 8.60 -3.12 -12.28
N ILE A 32 8.04 -2.04 -11.75
CA ILE A 32 6.95 -2.11 -10.76
C ILE A 32 5.61 -2.52 -11.44
N PHE A 33 4.70 -3.21 -10.75
CA PHE A 33 3.31 -3.48 -11.21
C PHE A 33 3.13 -4.23 -12.55
N ALA A 34 4.19 -4.71 -13.19
CA ALA A 34 4.09 -5.42 -14.47
C ALA A 34 3.70 -6.90 -14.28
N LYS A 35 3.90 -7.43 -13.06
CA LYS A 35 3.70 -8.83 -12.75
C LYS A 35 2.26 -9.14 -12.34
N ASP A 36 1.75 -10.25 -12.84
CA ASP A 36 0.52 -10.81 -12.30
C ASP A 36 0.74 -11.31 -10.87
N PHE A 37 -0.35 -11.41 -10.10
CA PHE A 37 -0.27 -11.73 -8.69
C PHE A 37 0.34 -13.11 -8.40
N GLN A 38 0.19 -14.10 -9.30
CA GLN A 38 0.83 -15.41 -9.09
C GLN A 38 2.34 -15.30 -9.20
N THR A 39 2.85 -14.56 -10.18
CA THR A 39 4.28 -14.29 -10.33
C THR A 39 4.85 -13.61 -9.08
N VAL A 40 4.18 -12.56 -8.57
CA VAL A 40 4.61 -11.89 -7.31
C VAL A 40 4.63 -12.84 -6.13
N LEU A 41 3.62 -13.71 -5.99
CA LEU A 41 3.59 -14.71 -4.91
C LEU A 41 4.70 -15.75 -5.06
N GLU A 42 5.03 -16.18 -6.28
CA GLU A 42 6.12 -17.12 -6.53
C GLU A 42 7.48 -16.53 -6.18
N ASP A 43 7.73 -15.27 -6.54
CA ASP A 43 8.95 -14.55 -6.16
C ASP A 43 9.09 -14.52 -4.64
N ILE A 44 8.04 -14.13 -3.92
CA ILE A 44 8.07 -14.06 -2.45
C ILE A 44 8.25 -15.45 -1.82
N ARG A 45 7.65 -16.51 -2.38
CA ARG A 45 7.91 -17.88 -1.89
C ARG A 45 9.38 -18.29 -1.99
N LEU A 46 10.11 -17.75 -2.96
CA LEU A 46 11.53 -18.06 -3.15
C LEU A 46 12.43 -17.28 -2.20
N PHE A 47 12.12 -16.01 -1.93
CA PHE A 47 13.00 -15.11 -1.18
C PHE A 47 12.59 -14.90 0.28
N ALA A 48 11.30 -14.90 0.58
CA ALA A 48 10.75 -14.65 1.92
C ALA A 48 9.50 -15.53 2.18
N PRO A 49 9.64 -16.86 2.21
CA PRO A 49 8.50 -17.77 2.38
C PRO A 49 7.77 -17.58 3.71
N ASP A 50 8.49 -17.17 4.76
CA ASP A 50 7.94 -16.95 6.10
C ASP A 50 6.93 -15.79 6.11
N ASP A 51 7.06 -14.81 5.21
CA ASP A 51 6.09 -13.70 5.08
C ASP A 51 4.72 -14.16 4.57
N LEU A 52 4.65 -15.33 3.94
CA LEU A 52 3.39 -15.91 3.46
C LEU A 52 2.73 -16.81 4.50
N GLU A 53 3.40 -17.09 5.62
CA GLU A 53 2.82 -17.85 6.71
C GLU A 53 1.73 -17.05 7.41
N TYR A 54 0.54 -17.63 7.51
CA TYR A 54 -0.59 -16.98 8.15
C TYR A 54 -0.43 -17.01 9.68
N ASP A 55 0.05 -15.91 10.27
CA ASP A 55 -0.04 -15.72 11.72
C ASP A 55 -1.38 -15.10 12.11
N LYS A 56 -2.29 -15.89 12.67
CA LYS A 56 -3.60 -15.42 13.15
C LYS A 56 -3.52 -14.34 14.23
N ASN A 57 -2.39 -14.20 14.91
CA ASN A 57 -2.19 -13.22 15.98
C ASN A 57 -1.59 -11.90 15.45
N ALA A 58 -1.04 -11.91 14.23
CA ALA A 58 -0.55 -10.70 13.59
C ALA A 58 -1.69 -9.68 13.46
N PRO A 59 -1.46 -8.41 13.83
CA PRO A 59 -2.45 -7.36 13.67
C PRO A 59 -2.98 -7.30 12.23
N ALA A 60 -4.31 -7.32 12.10
CA ALA A 60 -4.98 -7.17 10.82
C ALA A 60 -5.67 -5.81 10.76
N MET A 61 -5.49 -5.12 9.65
CA MET A 61 -6.14 -3.85 9.38
C MET A 61 -7.32 -4.08 8.46
N PRO A 62 -8.56 -3.79 8.88
CA PRO A 62 -9.69 -3.86 7.98
C PRO A 62 -9.53 -2.82 6.87
N SER A 63 -9.87 -3.24 5.66
CA SER A 63 -10.14 -2.34 4.53
C SER A 63 -11.26 -1.37 4.90
N LEU A 64 -11.11 -0.11 4.51
CA LEU A 64 -12.14 0.92 4.68
C LEU A 64 -13.05 1.02 3.44
N ILE A 65 -12.67 0.40 2.32
CA ILE A 65 -13.39 0.52 1.04
C ILE A 65 -14.13 -0.78 0.66
N ALA A 66 -13.61 -1.94 1.06
CA ALA A 66 -14.14 -3.25 0.69
C ALA A 66 -14.40 -4.12 1.92
N ASP A 67 -15.69 -4.34 2.21
CA ASP A 67 -16.13 -5.08 3.40
C ASP A 67 -15.51 -6.48 3.50
N GLY A 68 -14.98 -6.78 4.69
CA GLY A 68 -14.40 -8.07 5.04
C GLY A 68 -13.00 -8.32 4.49
N TYR A 69 -12.43 -7.40 3.68
CA TYR A 69 -11.02 -7.47 3.32
C TYR A 69 -10.16 -6.98 4.47
N THR A 70 -8.97 -7.58 4.62
CA THR A 70 -8.00 -7.18 5.63
C THR A 70 -6.61 -7.12 5.04
N MET A 71 -5.79 -6.21 5.56
CA MET A 71 -4.38 -6.04 5.21
C MET A 71 -3.52 -6.42 6.41
N ARG A 72 -2.33 -6.97 6.14
CA ARG A 72 -1.36 -7.32 7.18
C ARG A 72 0.02 -6.89 6.76
N HIS A 73 0.78 -6.36 7.72
CA HIS A 73 2.18 -6.07 7.53
C HIS A 73 3.00 -7.35 7.68
N VAL A 74 3.94 -7.52 6.77
CA VAL A 74 4.96 -8.57 6.74
C VAL A 74 6.30 -7.90 6.44
N ASP A 75 7.41 -8.62 6.57
CA ASP A 75 8.73 -7.99 6.42
C ASP A 75 8.93 -7.50 4.96
N ALA A 76 8.46 -8.27 3.98
CA ALA A 76 8.45 -7.86 2.58
C ALA A 76 7.46 -6.72 2.27
N GLY A 77 6.48 -6.42 3.13
CA GLY A 77 5.52 -5.34 2.87
C GLY A 77 4.12 -5.57 3.41
N ILE A 78 3.12 -5.57 2.52
CA ILE A 78 1.71 -5.68 2.89
C ILE A 78 1.03 -6.78 2.10
N LEU A 79 0.38 -7.70 2.80
CA LEU A 79 -0.49 -8.72 2.22
C LEU A 79 -1.96 -8.32 2.34
N LEU A 80 -2.74 -8.59 1.29
CA LEU A 80 -4.17 -8.40 1.24
C LEU A 80 -4.90 -9.75 1.31
N PHE A 81 -5.83 -9.87 2.25
CA PHE A 81 -6.67 -11.04 2.46
C PHE A 81 -8.12 -10.73 2.14
N CYS A 82 -8.77 -11.63 1.40
CA CYS A 82 -10.22 -11.58 1.16
C CYS A 82 -11.01 -12.03 2.41
N PRO A 83 -12.36 -11.86 2.42
CA PRO A 83 -13.21 -12.30 3.53
C PRO A 83 -13.13 -13.80 3.86
N LYS A 84 -12.66 -14.61 2.92
CA LYS A 84 -12.43 -16.06 3.11
C LYS A 84 -11.06 -16.37 3.73
N GLY A 85 -10.27 -15.37 4.09
CA GLY A 85 -8.94 -15.52 4.68
C GLY A 85 -7.85 -15.93 3.69
N LYS A 86 -8.09 -15.84 2.38
CA LYS A 86 -7.07 -16.13 1.35
C LYS A 86 -6.34 -14.86 0.93
N ILE A 87 -5.04 -14.96 0.66
CA ILE A 87 -4.25 -13.89 0.06
C ILE A 87 -4.73 -13.67 -1.38
N VAL A 88 -5.05 -12.43 -1.71
CA VAL A 88 -5.60 -12.01 -3.02
C VAL A 88 -4.91 -10.76 -3.56
N GLY A 89 -3.86 -10.29 -2.91
CA GLY A 89 -3.02 -9.21 -3.38
C GLY A 89 -1.93 -8.90 -2.37
N GLY A 90 -1.07 -7.96 -2.73
CA GLY A 90 -0.07 -7.42 -1.81
C GLY A 90 0.77 -6.35 -2.48
N TYR A 91 1.43 -5.54 -1.66
CA TYR A 91 2.53 -4.66 -2.02
C TYR A 91 3.78 -5.19 -1.31
N LEU A 92 4.54 -6.01 -2.02
CA LEU A 92 5.65 -6.81 -1.52
C LEU A 92 6.91 -6.43 -2.27
N SER A 93 7.95 -6.03 -1.55
CA SER A 93 9.11 -5.33 -2.11
C SER A 93 8.64 -4.10 -2.91
N CYS A 94 9.04 -3.98 -4.18
CA CYS A 94 8.54 -3.00 -5.14
C CYS A 94 7.20 -3.41 -5.76
N ASP A 95 6.91 -4.70 -5.91
CA ASP A 95 5.73 -5.18 -6.63
C ASP A 95 4.43 -4.96 -5.85
N VAL A 96 3.39 -4.41 -6.50
CA VAL A 96 2.01 -4.52 -6.01
C VAL A 96 1.08 -5.06 -7.07
N SER A 97 0.32 -6.06 -6.67
CA SER A 97 -0.57 -6.81 -7.55
C SER A 97 -1.78 -7.31 -6.77
N ILE A 98 -2.90 -7.44 -7.46
CA ILE A 98 -4.16 -7.95 -6.93
C ILE A 98 -4.69 -9.01 -7.89
N ASP A 99 -5.10 -10.15 -7.33
CA ASP A 99 -5.76 -11.21 -8.07
C ASP A 99 -6.92 -10.64 -8.90
N ARG A 100 -6.98 -11.05 -10.17
CA ARG A 100 -7.92 -10.50 -11.15
C ARG A 100 -9.38 -10.58 -10.70
N ALA A 101 -9.77 -11.61 -9.95
CA ALA A 101 -11.14 -11.74 -9.44
C ALA A 101 -11.51 -10.70 -8.37
N HIS A 102 -10.50 -10.02 -7.81
CA HIS A 102 -10.63 -9.06 -6.73
C HIS A 102 -10.33 -7.60 -7.17
N GLN A 103 -9.97 -7.37 -8.43
CA GLN A 103 -9.70 -6.03 -8.95
C GLN A 103 -10.98 -5.17 -9.06
N GLY A 104 -10.81 -3.84 -9.18
CA GLY A 104 -11.91 -2.88 -9.37
C GLY A 104 -12.65 -2.45 -8.10
N GLN A 105 -12.17 -2.85 -6.92
CA GLN A 105 -12.79 -2.54 -5.62
C GLN A 105 -12.06 -1.42 -4.84
N GLY A 106 -11.10 -0.73 -5.46
CA GLY A 106 -10.25 0.27 -4.76
C GLY A 106 -9.19 -0.31 -3.82
N LEU A 107 -9.06 -1.65 -3.78
CA LEU A 107 -8.13 -2.35 -2.89
C LEU A 107 -6.65 -1.97 -3.14
N GLY A 108 -6.26 -1.71 -4.39
CA GLY A 108 -4.88 -1.30 -4.71
C GLY A 108 -4.52 0.02 -4.07
N THR A 109 -5.44 0.98 -4.13
CA THR A 109 -5.32 2.28 -3.48
C THR A 109 -5.10 2.14 -1.97
N GLU A 110 -5.83 1.24 -1.30
CA GLU A 110 -5.66 1.07 0.15
C GLU A 110 -4.32 0.47 0.52
N ILE A 111 -3.84 -0.54 -0.22
CA ILE A 111 -2.55 -1.14 0.07
C ILE A 111 -1.43 -0.10 -0.09
N ILE A 112 -1.52 0.77 -1.10
CA ILE A 112 -0.54 1.86 -1.31
C ILE A 112 -0.57 2.84 -0.14
N ILE A 113 -1.76 3.27 0.30
CA ILE A 113 -1.89 4.16 1.46
C ILE A 113 -1.26 3.52 2.69
N GLU A 114 -1.62 2.27 3.01
CA GLU A 114 -1.04 1.58 4.17
C GLU A 114 0.49 1.43 4.04
N ARG A 115 1.00 1.17 2.84
CA ARG A 115 2.45 1.03 2.60
C ARG A 115 3.18 2.35 2.88
N CYS A 116 2.68 3.46 2.33
CA CYS A 116 3.24 4.78 2.58
C CYS A 116 3.17 5.18 4.06
N LEU A 117 2.07 4.85 4.74
CA LEU A 117 1.92 5.17 6.17
C LEU A 117 2.84 4.34 7.05
N LYS A 118 3.00 3.04 6.75
CA LYS A 118 3.91 2.13 7.45
C LYS A 118 5.36 2.59 7.33
N ASP A 119 5.79 2.91 6.12
CA ASP A 119 7.19 3.25 5.86
C ASP A 119 7.49 4.73 6.17
N GLY A 120 6.46 5.56 6.36
CA GLY A 120 6.55 7.00 6.58
C GLY A 120 6.91 7.80 5.32
N ILE A 121 7.30 7.11 4.25
CA ILE A 121 7.79 7.66 3.00
C ILE A 121 7.05 7.03 1.82
N ASN A 122 7.14 7.68 0.66
CA ASN A 122 6.61 7.12 -0.57
C ASN A 122 7.55 6.01 -1.08
N PRO A 123 7.08 4.75 -1.23
CA PRO A 123 7.94 3.64 -1.63
C PRO A 123 8.60 3.81 -3.00
N VAL A 124 8.04 4.66 -3.88
CA VAL A 124 8.66 4.93 -5.19
C VAL A 124 9.89 5.82 -5.12
N LEU A 125 10.19 6.44 -3.96
CA LEU A 125 11.42 7.23 -3.77
C LEU A 125 12.70 6.41 -3.80
N HIS A 126 12.60 5.08 -3.69
CA HIS A 126 13.73 4.17 -3.71
C HIS A 126 13.93 3.48 -5.06
N LEU A 127 13.21 3.94 -6.09
CA LEU A 127 13.12 3.30 -7.39
C LEU A 127 13.59 4.29 -8.46
N ASP A 128 14.16 3.77 -9.54
CA ASP A 128 14.67 4.60 -10.63
C ASP A 128 13.63 5.37 -11.39
N GLU A 129 12.72 4.58 -11.90
CA GLU A 129 11.69 4.95 -12.80
C GLU A 129 10.57 4.03 -12.39
N ALA A 130 9.51 4.64 -11.88
CA ALA A 130 8.33 3.89 -11.57
C ALA A 130 7.68 3.44 -12.89
N ALA A 131 8.04 2.24 -13.35
CA ALA A 131 7.36 1.61 -14.46
C ALA A 131 5.96 1.22 -13.96
N TYR A 132 4.93 1.95 -14.35
CA TYR A 132 3.57 1.62 -13.96
C TYR A 132 2.85 0.84 -15.05
N SER A 133 2.16 -0.23 -14.66
CA SER A 133 0.97 -0.63 -15.41
C SER A 133 -0.11 0.45 -15.30
N SER A 134 -1.03 0.55 -16.26
CA SER A 134 -2.12 1.54 -16.18
C SER A 134 -2.96 1.39 -14.89
N ALA A 135 -3.08 0.17 -14.37
CA ALA A 135 -3.75 -0.09 -13.10
C ALA A 135 -2.92 0.40 -11.90
N GLY A 136 -1.60 0.18 -11.91
CA GLY A 136 -0.68 0.66 -10.88
C GLY A 136 -0.65 2.18 -10.76
N LEU A 137 -0.54 2.87 -11.90
CA LEU A 137 -0.57 4.33 -11.99
C LEU A 137 -1.89 4.89 -11.43
N SER A 138 -3.02 4.31 -11.86
CA SER A 138 -4.34 4.72 -11.40
C SER A 138 -4.51 4.50 -9.89
N ALA A 139 -3.98 3.40 -9.36
CA ALA A 139 -4.05 3.10 -7.93
C ALA A 139 -3.24 4.10 -7.10
N HIS A 140 -2.04 4.50 -7.56
CA HIS A 140 -1.19 5.51 -6.91
C HIS A 140 -1.81 6.89 -6.94
N ALA A 141 -2.27 7.34 -8.11
CA ALA A 141 -2.95 8.62 -8.23
C ALA A 141 -4.20 8.68 -7.34
N SER A 142 -4.95 7.57 -7.26
CA SER A 142 -6.11 7.48 -6.37
C SER A 142 -5.72 7.47 -4.89
N ALA A 143 -4.56 6.92 -4.53
CA ALA A 143 -4.04 6.94 -3.16
C ALA A 143 -3.69 8.35 -2.74
N TRP A 144 -2.95 9.07 -3.59
CA TRP A 144 -2.62 10.47 -3.39
C TRP A 144 -3.87 11.35 -3.23
N GLU A 145 -4.82 11.24 -4.16
CA GLU A 145 -6.06 12.02 -4.14
C GLU A 145 -6.89 11.72 -2.89
N ARG A 146 -6.99 10.44 -2.50
CA ARG A 146 -7.80 10.01 -1.36
C ARG A 146 -7.28 10.58 -0.05
N VAL A 147 -5.97 10.48 0.19
CA VAL A 147 -5.33 10.98 1.42
C VAL A 147 -5.57 12.48 1.58
N ARG A 148 -5.47 13.24 0.48
CA ARG A 148 -5.66 14.69 0.49
C ARG A 148 -7.12 15.10 0.62
N SER A 149 -8.03 14.32 0.05
CA SER A 149 -9.47 14.57 0.13
C SER A 149 -10.10 14.13 1.47
N HIS A 150 -9.46 13.18 2.18
CA HIS A 150 -9.95 12.60 3.43
C HIS A 150 -8.82 12.52 4.48
N PRO A 151 -8.23 13.66 4.89
CA PRO A 151 -7.10 13.68 5.81
C PRO A 151 -7.44 13.06 7.18
N GLU A 152 -8.71 13.12 7.61
CA GLU A 152 -9.20 12.47 8.83
C GLU A 152 -9.18 10.95 8.78
N GLU A 153 -9.50 10.33 7.64
CA GLU A 153 -9.38 8.88 7.45
C GLU A 153 -7.91 8.46 7.62
N THR A 154 -7.01 9.26 7.06
CA THR A 154 -5.56 9.03 7.08
C THR A 154 -5.00 9.19 8.50
N ALA A 155 -5.44 10.22 9.24
CA ALA A 155 -5.06 10.41 10.63
C ALA A 155 -5.49 9.22 11.50
N HIS A 156 -6.72 8.72 11.31
CA HIS A 156 -7.21 7.54 12.02
C HIS A 156 -6.40 6.27 11.69
N ARG A 157 -6.00 6.07 10.42
CA ARG A 157 -5.11 4.96 10.03
C ARG A 157 -3.74 5.07 10.71
N THR A 158 -3.14 6.27 10.73
CA THR A 158 -1.84 6.54 11.35
C THR A 158 -1.88 6.26 12.86
N GLU A 159 -2.93 6.71 13.55
CA GLU A 159 -3.13 6.42 14.97
C GLU A 159 -3.28 4.92 15.22
N ARG A 160 -4.01 4.21 14.34
CA ARG A 160 -4.17 2.76 14.42
C ARG A 160 -2.83 2.05 14.29
N LEU A 161 -1.99 2.41 13.32
CA LEU A 161 -0.64 1.85 13.15
C LEU A 161 0.22 2.06 14.40
N SER A 162 0.24 3.29 14.92
CA SER A 162 0.96 3.65 16.15
C SER A 162 0.54 2.79 17.35
N ARG A 163 -0.76 2.48 17.49
CA ARG A 163 -1.28 1.61 18.57
C ARG A 163 -0.89 0.14 18.41
N LEU A 164 -0.65 -0.30 17.18
CA LEU A 164 -0.21 -1.66 16.88
C LEU A 164 1.30 -1.84 17.00
N GLY A 165 2.05 -0.76 17.22
CA GLY A 165 3.52 -0.79 17.22
C GLY A 165 4.10 -1.05 15.83
N LEU A 166 3.37 -0.62 14.80
CA LEU A 166 3.71 -0.74 13.38
C LEU A 166 4.05 0.62 12.78
#